data_AF-S7MJS5-F1
#
_entry.id   AF-S7MJS5-F1
#
_cell.length_a   1.000
_cell.length_b   1.000
_cell.length_c   1.000
_cell.angle_alpha   90.00
_cell.angle_beta   90.00
_cell.angle_gamma   90.00
#
_symmetry.space_group_name_H-M   'P 1'
#
loop_
_entity.id
_entity.type
_entity.pdbx_description
1 polymer ?
#
loop_
_entity_poly.entity_id
_entity_poly.type
_entity_poly.pdbx_seq_one_letter_code
_entity_poly.pdbx_strand_id
1 'polypeptide(L)'
;MGRRAGCGHLFTSTRVEGTLLGGQGFASVTRALASAQFTAKQLEKLAKKAEKDSKAEQAKVKKALQQKNVECARVYAENAIRKKNEGVNWLRMASRVDAVASKVQTAVTMKGVTKNMAQVTKALDRALSSMDLQKVSAVMDRFEQQVQNLDVHTSVMEDSMSSATTLTTPQEQVDSLIVQIAEENGLEVLDQLSQLPVSRCPLC
;
A
#
# COMPACT_ATOMS: atom_id res chain seq x y z
N MET A 1 2.87 -63.08 -27.03
CA MET A 1 1.45 -63.45 -27.22
C MET A 1 0.83 -63.53 -25.84
N GLY A 2 0.15 -62.49 -25.33
CA GLY A 2 -1.31 -62.31 -25.38
C GLY A 2 -1.98 -62.96 -24.14
N ARG A 3 -3.01 -62.45 -23.45
CA ARG A 3 -3.87 -61.26 -23.48
C ARG A 3 -4.61 -61.19 -22.11
N ARG A 4 -4.86 -59.96 -21.65
CA ARG A 4 -5.99 -59.40 -20.86
C ARG A 4 -6.97 -60.33 -20.09
N ALA A 5 -7.14 -60.04 -18.79
CA ALA A 5 -8.42 -59.80 -18.07
C ALA A 5 -8.07 -59.43 -16.61
N GLY A 6 -8.65 -58.47 -15.89
CA GLY A 6 -9.72 -57.52 -16.17
C GLY A 6 -9.77 -56.46 -15.04
N CYS A 7 -10.07 -55.22 -15.45
CA CYS A 7 -10.83 -54.19 -14.73
C CYS A 7 -10.88 -54.24 -13.19
N GLY A 8 -9.83 -53.75 -12.52
CA GLY A 8 -9.95 -53.19 -11.17
C GLY A 8 -10.54 -51.79 -11.28
N HIS A 9 -11.85 -51.71 -11.15
CA HIS A 9 -12.66 -50.51 -11.29
C HIS A 9 -12.17 -49.41 -10.33
N LEU A 10 -12.01 -48.22 -10.91
CA LEU A 10 -12.00 -46.92 -10.25
C LEU A 10 -12.85 -46.92 -8.99
N PHE A 11 -12.24 -46.72 -7.82
CA PHE A 11 -12.77 -45.84 -6.78
C PHE A 11 -11.69 -45.61 -5.69
N THR A 12 -10.53 -45.07 -6.08
CA THR A 12 -9.71 -44.38 -5.08
C THR A 12 -10.45 -43.09 -4.74
N SER A 13 -11.28 -43.20 -3.71
CA SER A 13 -11.87 -42.11 -2.96
C SER A 13 -10.81 -41.04 -2.72
N THR A 14 -10.82 -40.00 -3.54
CA THR A 14 -10.30 -38.67 -3.18
C THR A 14 -11.14 -38.18 -2.02
N ARG A 15 -10.80 -38.69 -0.84
CA ARG A 15 -11.23 -38.16 0.43
C ARG A 15 -10.67 -36.76 0.48
N VAL A 16 -11.55 -35.82 0.15
CA VAL A 16 -11.43 -34.39 0.39
C VAL A 16 -10.72 -34.21 1.75
N GLU A 17 -9.44 -33.84 1.72
CA GLU A 17 -8.71 -33.31 2.87
C GLU A 17 -9.27 -31.93 3.20
N GLY A 18 -10.54 -31.92 3.60
CA GLY A 18 -11.26 -30.81 4.15
C GLY A 18 -11.16 -30.88 5.66
N THR A 19 -9.97 -30.73 6.24
CA THR A 19 -9.83 -30.34 7.65
C THR A 19 -8.39 -29.98 7.97
N LEU A 20 -8.18 -28.70 8.37
CA LEU A 20 -7.09 -28.17 9.22
C LEU A 20 -6.46 -26.83 8.76
N LEU A 21 -7.17 -26.02 7.95
CA LEU A 21 -6.89 -24.57 7.85
C LEU A 21 -7.71 -23.73 8.85
N GLY A 22 -8.15 -24.33 9.97
CA GLY A 22 -9.05 -23.71 10.94
C GLY A 22 -8.35 -23.35 12.25
N GLY A 23 -7.58 -22.26 12.28
CA GLY A 23 -7.12 -21.67 13.56
C GLY A 23 -5.77 -20.97 13.48
N GLN A 24 -4.69 -21.71 13.19
CA GLN A 24 -3.32 -21.16 13.19
C GLN A 24 -3.09 -20.14 12.07
N GLY A 25 -3.69 -20.35 10.90
CA GLY A 25 -3.58 -19.46 9.75
C GLY A 25 -4.27 -18.09 9.93
N PHE A 26 -5.24 -17.96 10.84
CA PHE A 26 -5.90 -16.67 11.06
C PHE A 26 -5.11 -15.79 12.04
N ALA A 27 -4.62 -16.38 13.12
CA ALA A 27 -3.75 -15.68 14.08
C ALA A 27 -2.46 -15.19 13.41
N SER A 28 -1.89 -15.97 12.48
CA SER A 28 -0.74 -15.56 11.68
C SER A 28 -1.07 -14.41 10.74
N VAL A 29 -2.22 -14.42 10.06
CA VAL A 29 -2.66 -13.34 9.16
C VAL A 29 -2.93 -12.04 9.93
N THR A 30 -3.59 -12.08 11.08
CA THR A 30 -3.83 -10.89 11.90
C THR A 30 -2.52 -10.30 12.45
N ARG A 31 -1.57 -11.17 12.84
CA ARG A 31 -0.22 -10.72 13.25
C ARG A 31 0.56 -10.10 12.10
N ALA A 32 0.49 -10.72 10.91
CA ALA A 32 1.11 -10.19 9.69
C ALA A 32 0.51 -8.83 9.31
N LEU A 33 -0.81 -8.67 9.43
CA LEU A 33 -1.51 -7.40 9.20
C LEU A 33 -1.04 -6.30 10.15
N ALA A 34 -0.99 -6.58 11.45
CA ALA A 34 -0.50 -5.62 12.44
C ALA A 34 0.97 -5.23 12.18
N SER A 35 1.80 -6.20 11.78
CA SER A 35 3.19 -5.93 11.41
C SER A 35 3.30 -5.07 10.13
N ALA A 36 2.44 -5.31 9.13
CA ALA A 36 2.41 -4.53 7.90
C ALA A 36 1.96 -3.07 8.15
N GLN A 37 0.93 -2.86 8.98
CA GLN A 37 0.49 -1.52 9.39
C GLN A 37 1.57 -0.77 10.18
N PHE A 38 2.29 -1.47 11.06
CA PHE A 38 3.42 -0.89 11.78
C PHE A 38 4.55 -0.50 10.82
N THR A 39 4.91 -1.38 9.89
CA THR A 39 5.92 -1.10 8.86
C THR A 39 5.49 0.09 7.98
N ALA A 40 4.23 0.18 7.55
CA ALA A 40 3.73 1.34 6.80
C ALA A 40 3.97 2.66 7.55
N LYS A 41 3.61 2.72 8.84
CA LYS A 41 3.86 3.91 9.69
C LYS A 41 5.34 4.21 9.89
N GLN A 42 6.19 3.19 9.96
CA GLN A 42 7.64 3.39 10.02
C GLN A 42 8.19 3.95 8.71
N LEU A 43 7.71 3.46 7.56
CA LEU A 43 8.09 3.97 6.25
C LEU A 43 7.65 5.43 6.06
N GLU A 44 6.47 5.81 6.54
CA GLU A 44 6.03 7.22 6.56
C GLU A 44 6.94 8.12 7.42
N LYS A 45 7.39 7.63 8.58
CA LYS A 45 8.35 8.37 9.42
C LYS A 45 9.68 8.54 8.71
N LEU A 46 10.17 7.51 8.02
CA LEU A 46 11.39 7.58 7.24
C LEU A 46 11.25 8.54 6.04
N ALA A 47 10.08 8.56 5.38
CA ALA A 47 9.76 9.52 4.32
C ALA A 47 9.82 10.97 4.86
N LYS A 48 9.15 11.24 5.99
CA LYS A 48 9.18 12.56 6.65
C LYS A 48 10.59 12.97 7.09
N LYS A 49 11.42 12.00 7.52
CA LYS A 49 12.82 12.26 7.86
C LYS A 49 13.63 12.63 6.61
N ALA A 50 13.48 11.88 5.52
CA ALA A 50 14.16 12.16 4.26
C ALA A 50 13.76 13.52 3.66
N GLU A 51 12.49 13.94 3.80
CA GLU A 51 12.06 15.29 3.42
C GLU A 51 12.72 16.40 4.26
N LYS A 52 12.87 16.18 5.57
CA LYS A 52 13.58 17.13 6.45
C LYS A 52 15.05 17.24 6.07
N ASP A 53 15.71 16.11 5.81
CA ASP A 53 17.09 16.07 5.38
C ASP A 53 17.26 16.76 4.01
N SER A 54 16.32 16.56 3.07
CA SER A 54 16.31 17.25 1.77
C SER A 54 16.22 18.78 1.93
N LYS A 55 15.34 19.28 2.79
CA LYS A 55 15.23 20.73 3.10
C LYS A 55 16.51 21.27 3.76
N ALA A 56 17.15 20.49 4.61
CA ALA A 56 18.42 20.86 5.22
C ALA A 56 19.54 21.00 4.18
N GLU A 57 19.62 20.09 3.21
CA GLU A 57 20.56 20.20 2.08
C GLU A 57 20.24 21.40 1.16
N GLN A 58 18.96 21.67 0.87
CA GLN A 58 18.56 22.87 0.12
C GLN A 58 19.00 24.17 0.82
N ALA A 59 18.92 24.24 2.15
CA ALA A 59 19.42 25.38 2.91
C ALA A 59 20.95 25.54 2.79
N LYS A 60 21.69 24.43 2.65
CA LYS A 60 23.15 24.48 2.39
C LYS A 60 23.45 24.93 0.97
N VAL A 61 22.65 24.53 -0.03
CA VAL A 61 22.75 25.06 -1.41
C VAL A 61 22.64 26.58 -1.40
N LYS A 62 21.64 27.14 -0.71
CA LYS A 62 21.46 28.60 -0.60
C LYS A 62 22.69 29.29 -0.02
N LYS A 63 23.28 28.72 1.04
CA LYS A 63 24.52 29.26 1.65
C LYS A 63 25.72 29.15 0.71
N ALA A 64 25.87 28.05 -0.03
CA ALA A 64 26.97 27.86 -0.98
C ALA A 64 26.87 28.81 -2.18
N LEU A 65 25.66 29.10 -2.65
CA LEU A 65 25.41 30.09 -3.72
C LEU A 65 25.77 31.51 -3.27
N GLN A 66 25.45 31.89 -2.03
CA GLN A 66 25.86 33.19 -1.47
C GLN A 66 27.39 33.34 -1.38
N GLN A 67 28.10 32.24 -1.16
CA GLN A 67 29.56 32.19 -1.13
C GLN A 67 30.19 32.11 -2.53
N LYS A 68 29.38 32.18 -3.60
CA LYS A 68 29.78 32.00 -5.02
C LYS A 68 30.54 30.69 -5.29
N ASN A 69 30.36 29.68 -4.45
CA ASN A 69 30.99 28.38 -4.62
C ASN A 69 30.05 27.43 -5.37
N VAL A 70 30.09 27.53 -6.70
CA VAL A 70 29.19 26.82 -7.62
C VAL A 70 29.39 25.30 -7.56
N GLU A 71 30.64 24.84 -7.40
CA GLU A 71 30.96 23.41 -7.30
C GLU A 71 30.37 22.78 -6.04
N CYS A 72 30.50 23.44 -4.87
CA CYS A 72 29.87 22.95 -3.65
C CYS A 72 28.33 23.04 -3.71
N ALA A 73 27.78 24.09 -4.34
CA ALA A 73 26.34 24.22 -4.51
C ALA A 73 25.75 23.08 -5.33
N ARG A 74 26.45 22.64 -6.39
CA ARG A 74 26.04 21.50 -7.23
C ARG A 74 26.00 20.19 -6.43
N VAL A 75 27.02 19.90 -5.63
CA VAL A 75 27.07 18.69 -4.78
C VAL A 75 25.95 18.68 -3.73
N TYR A 76 25.65 19.83 -3.10
CA TYR A 76 24.53 19.93 -2.16
C TYR A 76 23.16 19.80 -2.85
N ALA A 77 23.03 20.30 -4.09
CA ALA A 77 21.80 20.18 -4.87
C ALA A 77 21.53 18.72 -5.27
N GLU A 78 22.55 18.02 -5.77
CA GLU A 78 22.48 16.58 -6.07
C GLU A 78 22.06 15.77 -4.84
N ASN A 79 22.66 16.05 -3.68
CA ASN A 79 22.31 15.40 -2.43
C ASN A 79 20.86 15.71 -1.99
N ALA A 80 20.40 16.94 -2.15
CA ALA A 80 19.02 17.32 -1.84
C ALA A 80 18.00 16.57 -2.71
N ILE A 81 18.31 16.40 -3.99
CA ILE A 81 17.47 15.66 -4.95
C ILE A 81 17.49 14.17 -4.65
N ARG A 82 18.67 13.61 -4.36
CA ARG A 82 18.80 12.20 -3.95
C ARG A 82 17.93 11.92 -2.72
N LYS A 83 17.99 12.78 -1.71
CA LYS A 83 17.15 12.66 -0.49
C LYS A 83 15.67 12.85 -0.76
N LYS A 84 15.29 13.75 -1.66
CA LYS A 84 13.90 13.92 -2.10
C LYS A 84 13.37 12.66 -2.79
N ASN A 85 14.15 12.06 -3.68
CA ASN A 85 13.80 10.82 -4.37
C ASN A 85 13.72 9.62 -3.42
N GLU A 86 14.65 9.52 -2.45
CA GLU A 86 14.54 8.56 -1.35
C GLU A 86 13.21 8.72 -0.60
N GLY A 87 12.83 9.95 -0.23
CA GLY A 87 11.58 10.25 0.46
C GLY A 87 10.33 9.82 -0.33
N VAL A 88 10.28 10.13 -1.62
CA VAL A 88 9.18 9.70 -2.52
C VAL A 88 9.11 8.18 -2.63
N ASN A 89 10.26 7.50 -2.68
CA ASN A 89 10.29 6.04 -2.72
C ASN A 89 9.78 5.41 -1.42
N TRP A 90 10.18 5.95 -0.26
CA TRP A 90 9.65 5.51 1.05
C TRP A 90 8.14 5.71 1.14
N LEU A 91 7.63 6.85 0.69
CA LEU A 91 6.20 7.15 0.67
C LEU A 91 5.45 6.18 -0.25
N ARG A 92 5.97 5.92 -1.45
CA ARG A 92 5.36 4.96 -2.39
C ARG A 92 5.33 3.54 -1.83
N MET A 93 6.39 3.11 -1.16
CA MET A 93 6.41 1.80 -0.48
C MET A 93 5.42 1.78 0.68
N ALA A 94 5.32 2.85 1.47
CA ALA A 94 4.35 2.97 2.55
C ALA A 94 2.91 2.83 2.02
N SER A 95 2.55 3.56 0.96
CA SER A 95 1.22 3.48 0.33
C SER A 95 0.91 2.09 -0.22
N ARG A 96 1.91 1.40 -0.81
CA ARG A 96 1.73 0.03 -1.28
C ARG A 96 1.49 -0.95 -0.12
N VAL A 97 2.25 -0.84 0.96
CA VAL A 97 2.09 -1.68 2.15
C VAL A 97 0.74 -1.40 2.83
N ASP A 98 0.34 -0.14 2.92
CA ASP A 98 -0.95 0.25 3.49
C ASP A 98 -2.14 -0.22 2.65
N ALA A 99 -2.03 -0.18 1.31
CA ALA A 99 -3.04 -0.74 0.42
C ALA A 99 -3.18 -2.27 0.57
N VAL A 100 -2.06 -2.98 0.71
CA VAL A 100 -2.07 -4.43 0.98
C VAL A 100 -2.64 -4.71 2.37
N ALA A 101 -2.26 -3.94 3.38
CA ALA A 101 -2.79 -4.05 4.73
C ALA A 101 -4.30 -3.81 4.76
N SER A 102 -4.81 -2.79 4.05
CA SER A 102 -6.24 -2.51 3.95
C SER A 102 -7.01 -3.65 3.30
N LYS A 103 -6.51 -4.22 2.19
CA LYS A 103 -7.12 -5.42 1.56
C LYS A 103 -7.14 -6.62 2.49
N VAL A 104 -6.06 -6.86 3.23
CA VAL A 104 -5.96 -7.96 4.21
C VAL A 104 -6.89 -7.72 5.40
N GLN A 105 -7.00 -6.47 5.88
CA GLN A 105 -7.92 -6.09 6.96
C GLN A 105 -9.37 -6.36 6.55
N THR A 106 -9.77 -6.01 5.32
CA THR A 106 -11.08 -6.38 4.80
C THR A 106 -11.28 -7.87 4.78
N ALA A 107 -10.33 -8.64 4.24
CA ALA A 107 -10.47 -10.08 4.19
C ALA A 107 -10.62 -10.71 5.59
N VAL A 108 -9.92 -10.16 6.59
CA VAL A 108 -10.05 -10.55 8.00
C VAL A 108 -11.43 -10.19 8.56
N THR A 109 -11.92 -8.98 8.32
CA THR A 109 -13.25 -8.52 8.76
C THR A 109 -14.36 -9.33 8.09
N MET A 110 -14.30 -9.51 6.77
CA MET A 110 -15.28 -10.27 5.99
C MET A 110 -15.34 -11.73 6.45
N LYS A 111 -14.20 -12.35 6.76
CA LYS A 111 -14.17 -13.69 7.36
C LYS A 111 -14.86 -13.74 8.73
N GLY A 112 -14.72 -12.69 9.54
CA GLY A 112 -15.47 -12.52 10.79
C GLY A 112 -16.98 -12.45 10.56
N VAL A 113 -17.41 -11.65 9.58
CA VAL A 113 -18.83 -11.52 9.20
C VAL A 113 -19.37 -12.85 8.66
N THR A 114 -18.63 -13.56 7.80
CA THR A 114 -19.03 -14.90 7.32
C THR A 114 -19.20 -15.89 8.47
N LYS A 115 -18.33 -15.84 9.49
CA LYS A 115 -18.46 -16.68 10.68
C LYS A 115 -19.73 -16.35 11.48
N ASN A 116 -20.06 -15.07 11.62
CA ASN A 116 -21.31 -14.64 12.25
C ASN A 116 -22.52 -15.08 11.41
N MET A 117 -22.45 -15.02 10.08
CA MET A 117 -23.54 -15.45 9.18
C MET A 117 -23.78 -16.95 9.31
N ALA A 118 -22.69 -17.73 9.39
CA ALA A 118 -22.75 -19.16 9.64
C ALA A 118 -23.39 -19.50 11.01
N GLN A 119 -23.28 -18.62 12.01
CA GLN A 119 -23.93 -18.82 13.31
C GLN A 119 -25.41 -18.44 13.26
N VAL A 120 -25.77 -17.33 12.61
CA VAL A 120 -27.17 -16.91 12.43
C VAL A 120 -27.95 -17.93 11.62
N THR A 121 -27.38 -18.42 10.51
CA THR A 121 -28.00 -19.48 9.69
C THR A 121 -28.18 -20.80 10.45
N LYS A 122 -27.20 -21.20 11.28
CA LYS A 122 -27.35 -22.37 12.18
C LYS A 122 -28.41 -22.14 13.27
N ALA A 123 -28.53 -20.92 13.79
CA ALA A 123 -29.57 -20.59 14.76
C ALA A 123 -30.96 -20.64 14.11
N LEU A 124 -31.07 -20.21 12.85
CA LEU A 124 -32.29 -20.29 12.06
C LEU A 124 -32.72 -21.74 11.82
N ASP A 125 -31.78 -22.60 11.42
CA ASP A 125 -32.03 -24.03 11.19
C ASP A 125 -32.56 -24.75 12.45
N ARG A 126 -32.00 -24.41 13.61
CA ARG A 126 -32.48 -24.90 14.92
C ARG A 126 -33.87 -24.36 15.28
N ALA A 127 -34.13 -23.08 15.02
CA ALA A 127 -35.43 -22.46 15.29
C ALA A 127 -36.53 -23.08 14.40
N LEU A 128 -36.24 -23.29 13.11
CA LEU A 128 -37.12 -23.95 12.15
C LEU A 128 -37.41 -25.41 12.55
N SER A 129 -36.39 -26.13 13.04
CA SER A 129 -36.53 -27.50 13.56
C SER A 129 -37.44 -27.59 14.79
N SER A 130 -37.52 -26.51 15.59
CA SER A 130 -38.38 -26.45 16.77
C SER A 130 -39.80 -25.91 16.49
N MET A 131 -40.09 -25.50 15.23
CA MET A 131 -41.35 -24.83 14.81
C MET A 131 -41.78 -23.65 15.70
N ASP A 132 -40.85 -23.06 16.45
CA ASP A 132 -41.13 -21.94 17.36
C ASP A 132 -41.09 -20.62 16.59
N LEU A 133 -42.28 -20.13 16.20
CA LEU A 133 -42.44 -18.92 15.41
C LEU A 133 -41.84 -17.66 16.08
N GLN A 134 -41.79 -17.60 17.42
CA GLN A 134 -41.17 -16.46 18.12
C GLN A 134 -39.65 -16.48 17.98
N LYS A 135 -39.02 -17.66 18.06
CA LYS A 135 -37.57 -17.79 17.85
C LYS A 135 -37.19 -17.55 16.40
N VAL A 136 -38.02 -17.97 15.44
CA VAL A 136 -37.81 -17.68 14.02
C VAL A 136 -37.83 -16.17 13.76
N SER A 137 -38.80 -15.44 14.32
CA SER A 137 -38.86 -13.96 14.21
C SER A 137 -37.59 -13.30 14.76
N ALA A 138 -37.17 -13.68 15.97
CA ALA A 138 -35.97 -13.09 16.60
C ALA A 138 -34.66 -13.39 15.85
N VAL A 139 -34.58 -14.54 15.15
CA VAL A 139 -33.42 -14.87 14.32
C VAL A 139 -33.45 -14.10 12.99
N MET A 140 -34.63 -13.83 12.43
CA MET A 140 -34.76 -12.99 11.24
C MET A 140 -34.39 -11.54 11.50
N ASP A 141 -34.79 -10.97 12.63
CA ASP A 141 -34.38 -9.61 13.03
C ASP A 141 -32.84 -9.51 13.14
N ARG A 142 -32.20 -10.56 13.65
CA ARG A 142 -30.72 -10.63 13.72
C ARG A 142 -30.08 -10.82 12.35
N PHE A 143 -30.73 -11.55 11.44
CA PHE A 143 -30.24 -11.71 10.08
C PHE A 143 -30.27 -10.37 9.33
N GLU A 144 -31.36 -9.61 9.46
CA GLU A 144 -31.51 -8.29 8.85
C GLU A 144 -30.46 -7.29 9.37
N GLN A 145 -30.27 -7.23 10.69
CA GLN A 145 -29.19 -6.41 11.29
C GLN A 145 -27.82 -6.77 10.75
N GLN A 146 -27.53 -8.05 10.54
CA GLN A 146 -26.21 -8.45 10.09
C GLN A 146 -25.97 -8.22 8.59
N VAL A 147 -27.02 -8.31 7.76
CA VAL A 147 -26.97 -7.93 6.34
C VAL A 147 -26.76 -6.42 6.19
N GLN A 148 -27.49 -5.60 6.97
CA GLN A 148 -27.29 -4.14 6.99
C GLN A 148 -25.86 -3.76 7.39
N ASN A 149 -25.28 -4.41 8.40
CA ASN A 149 -23.90 -4.18 8.80
C ASN A 149 -22.88 -4.54 7.70
N LEU A 150 -23.16 -5.55 6.88
CA LEU A 150 -22.31 -5.95 5.76
C LEU A 150 -22.35 -4.92 4.62
N ASP A 151 -23.52 -4.34 4.34
CA ASP A 151 -23.69 -3.31 3.31
C ASP A 151 -22.99 -2.01 3.70
N VAL A 152 -23.13 -1.56 4.96
CA VAL A 152 -22.41 -0.39 5.47
C VAL A 152 -20.89 -0.58 5.40
N HIS A 153 -20.39 -1.77 5.76
CA HIS A 153 -18.96 -2.07 5.69
C HIS A 153 -18.41 -2.12 4.26
N THR A 154 -19.21 -2.55 3.28
CA THR A 154 -18.80 -2.61 1.87
C THR A 154 -18.77 -1.21 1.25
N SER A 155 -19.76 -0.38 1.54
CA SER A 155 -19.84 1.00 1.06
C SER A 155 -18.67 1.87 1.56
N VAL A 156 -18.32 1.82 2.86
CA VAL A 156 -17.19 2.61 3.42
C VAL A 156 -15.84 2.21 2.81
N MET A 157 -15.73 0.97 2.33
CA MET A 157 -14.50 0.44 1.78
C MET A 157 -14.26 0.83 0.32
N GLU A 158 -15.31 0.93 -0.50
CA GLU A 158 -15.22 1.36 -1.91
C GLU A 158 -14.75 2.82 -2.02
N ASP A 159 -15.25 3.69 -1.15
CA ASP A 159 -14.91 5.12 -1.16
C ASP A 159 -13.42 5.41 -0.82
N SER A 160 -12.76 4.50 -0.10
CA SER A 160 -11.39 4.72 0.37
C SER A 160 -10.30 4.27 -0.61
N MET A 161 -10.61 3.46 -1.64
CA MET A 161 -9.61 2.82 -2.51
C MET A 161 -9.26 3.57 -3.81
N SER A 162 -9.92 4.69 -4.11
CA SER A 162 -9.86 5.35 -5.44
C SER A 162 -8.60 6.21 -5.72
N SER A 163 -7.77 6.56 -4.72
CA SER A 163 -6.87 7.74 -4.83
C SER A 163 -5.36 7.50 -5.04
N ALA A 164 -4.88 6.31 -5.42
CA ALA A 164 -3.46 5.97 -5.20
C ALA A 164 -2.68 5.41 -6.42
N THR A 165 -2.56 6.12 -7.55
CA THR A 165 -1.53 5.76 -8.56
C THR A 165 -1.23 6.86 -9.59
N THR A 166 -0.28 7.78 -9.30
CA THR A 166 0.38 8.50 -10.41
C THR A 166 1.79 9.04 -10.08
N LEU A 167 2.69 8.84 -11.05
CA LEU A 167 3.94 9.55 -11.35
C LEU A 167 5.26 9.12 -10.65
N THR A 168 6.05 8.37 -11.43
CA THR A 168 7.52 8.34 -11.44
C THR A 168 8.06 9.59 -12.13
N THR A 169 9.01 10.28 -11.52
CA THR A 169 9.61 11.51 -12.06
C THR A 169 10.99 11.26 -12.71
N PRO A 170 11.23 11.74 -13.95
CA PRO A 170 12.50 11.64 -14.68
C PRO A 170 13.50 12.77 -14.35
N GLN A 171 14.75 12.60 -14.81
CA GLN A 171 15.95 13.38 -14.49
C GLN A 171 15.93 14.89 -14.80
N GLU A 172 15.03 15.41 -15.64
CA GLU A 172 14.93 16.86 -15.94
C GLU A 172 14.61 17.73 -14.71
N GLN A 173 14.09 17.13 -13.63
CA GLN A 173 13.75 17.88 -12.41
C GLN A 173 14.96 18.43 -11.65
N VAL A 174 16.17 17.99 -11.97
CA VAL A 174 17.40 18.46 -11.31
C VAL A 174 17.71 19.91 -11.69
N ASP A 175 17.75 20.19 -13.00
CA ASP A 175 18.09 21.52 -13.52
C ASP A 175 16.96 22.51 -13.31
N SER A 176 15.70 22.08 -13.44
CA SER A 176 14.54 22.95 -13.13
C SER A 176 14.50 23.36 -11.64
N LEU A 177 14.94 22.51 -10.71
CA LEU A 177 14.94 22.84 -9.28
C LEU A 177 16.03 23.88 -8.94
N ILE A 178 17.18 23.84 -9.62
CA ILE A 178 18.26 24.83 -9.46
C ILE A 178 17.80 26.20 -9.97
N VAL A 179 17.10 26.23 -11.11
CA VAL A 179 16.51 27.47 -11.67
C VAL A 179 15.42 28.02 -10.76
N GLN A 180 14.48 27.17 -10.30
CA GLN A 180 13.41 27.60 -9.38
C GLN A 180 13.95 28.19 -8.07
N ILE A 181 14.97 27.57 -7.47
CA ILE A 181 15.56 28.05 -6.22
C ILE A 181 16.37 29.34 -6.44
N ALA A 182 16.99 29.52 -7.61
CA ALA A 182 17.69 30.76 -7.97
C ALA A 182 16.72 31.93 -8.19
N GLU A 183 15.61 31.69 -8.92
CA GLU A 183 14.56 32.67 -9.19
C GLU A 183 13.81 33.08 -7.91
N GLU A 184 13.45 32.13 -7.03
CA GLU A 184 12.74 32.41 -5.77
C GLU A 184 13.57 33.23 -4.76
N ASN A 185 14.90 33.31 -4.91
CA ASN A 185 15.77 33.99 -3.96
C ASN A 185 16.45 35.24 -4.53
N GLY A 186 16.03 35.70 -5.73
CA GLY A 186 16.50 36.97 -6.33
C GLY A 186 18.00 37.02 -6.56
N LEU A 187 18.66 35.87 -6.67
CA LEU A 187 20.08 35.80 -7.01
C LEU A 187 20.17 35.76 -8.53
N GLU A 188 20.71 36.82 -9.13
CA GLU A 188 21.09 36.91 -10.55
C GLU A 188 22.16 35.85 -10.87
N VAL A 189 21.77 34.58 -10.94
CA VAL A 189 22.62 33.45 -11.37
C VAL A 189 22.54 33.25 -12.89
N LEU A 190 21.63 33.97 -13.57
CA LEU A 190 21.46 33.91 -15.02
C LEU A 190 22.71 34.37 -15.79
N ASP A 191 23.51 35.29 -15.25
CA ASP A 191 24.64 35.88 -15.97
C ASP A 191 25.96 35.10 -15.82
N GLN A 192 26.02 34.13 -14.90
CA GLN A 192 27.20 33.28 -14.67
C GLN A 192 27.05 31.85 -15.21
N LEU A 193 25.82 31.35 -15.37
CA LEU A 193 25.56 30.07 -16.04
C LEU A 193 25.68 30.14 -17.58
N SER A 194 25.58 31.35 -18.16
CA SER A 194 25.82 31.60 -19.59
C SER A 194 27.31 31.56 -19.99
N GLN A 195 28.22 31.59 -19.01
CA GLN A 195 29.67 31.58 -19.22
C GLN A 195 30.32 30.20 -19.07
N LEU A 196 29.57 29.17 -18.68
CA LEU A 196 30.05 27.80 -18.83
C LEU A 196 29.96 27.45 -20.31
N PRO A 197 31.06 27.07 -20.99
CA PRO A 197 30.97 26.61 -22.35
C PRO A 197 30.04 25.40 -22.34
N VAL A 198 28.85 25.57 -22.88
CA VAL A 198 28.03 24.47 -23.38
C VAL A 198 28.96 23.78 -24.35
N SER A 199 29.59 22.70 -23.90
CA SER A 199 30.21 21.70 -24.75
C SER A 199 29.06 21.14 -25.57
N ARG A 200 28.72 21.87 -26.63
CA ARG A 200 28.11 21.38 -27.85
C ARG A 200 28.90 20.12 -28.15
N CYS A 201 28.32 18.95 -27.89
CA CYS A 201 28.80 17.75 -28.55
C CYS A 201 28.64 18.00 -30.05
N PRO A 202 29.73 18.10 -30.83
CA PRO A 202 29.65 17.87 -32.25
C PRO A 202 29.82 16.36 -32.44
N LEU A 203 28.75 15.68 -32.85
CA LEU A 203 28.79 14.34 -33.46
C LEU A 203 29.23 13.18 -32.55
N CYS A 204 28.24 12.43 -32.06
CA CYS A 204 28.16 10.96 -32.16
C CYS A 204 26.71 10.54 -31.92
#